data_AF-A0A1M5UQ57-F1
#
_entry.id   AF-A0A1M5UQ57-F1
#
_cell.length_a   1.000
_cell.length_b   1.000
_cell.length_c   1.000
_cell.angle_alpha   90.00
_cell.angle_beta   90.00
_cell.angle_gamma   90.00
#
_symmetry.space_group_name_H-M   'P 1'
#
loop_
_entity.id
_entity.type
_entity.pdbx_description
1 polymer ?
#
loop_
_entity_poly.entity_id
_entity_poly.type
_entity_poly.pdbx_seq_one_letter_code
_entity_poly.pdbx_strand_id
1 'polypeptide(L)'
;MKKGDFVVFYSGKQTLGKPEKCQEFTALGKVLDDEIYPFQVSEDFCPSRRNVEFSQSKDTSIIPLIDDLYFIQNKKSWGYPFRFGFFEINKHDFDLISSQMLRI
;
A
#
# COMPACT_ATOMS: atom_id res chain seq x y z
N MET A 1 -8.24 9.16 5.46
CA MET A 1 -8.01 8.04 6.39
C MET A 1 -8.46 8.45 7.78
N LYS A 2 -9.29 7.62 8.40
CA LYS A 2 -9.81 7.74 9.77
C LYS A 2 -9.60 6.42 10.50
N LYS A 3 -9.89 6.39 11.80
CA LYS A 3 -9.89 5.16 12.60
C LYS A 3 -10.68 4.06 11.90
N GLY A 4 -10.05 2.90 11.78
CA GLY A 4 -10.65 1.69 11.21
C GLY A 4 -10.52 1.54 9.71
N ASP A 5 -10.03 2.55 8.98
CA ASP A 5 -9.65 2.39 7.58
C ASP A 5 -8.46 1.41 7.46
N PHE A 6 -8.36 0.74 6.32
CA PHE A 6 -7.26 -0.17 6.02
C PHE A 6 -6.27 0.47 5.06
N VAL A 7 -5.00 0.06 5.19
CA VAL A 7 -3.90 0.50 4.33
C VAL A 7 -3.16 -0.74 3.82
N VAL A 8 -2.92 -0.76 2.51
CA VAL A 8 -2.06 -1.76 1.86
C VAL A 8 -0.85 -1.02 1.28
N PHE A 9 0.35 -1.53 1.57
CA PHE A 9 1.59 -1.01 1.02
C PHE A 9 1.98 -1.77 -0.24
N TYR A 10 2.34 -1.03 -1.29
CA TYR A 10 2.92 -1.57 -2.49
C TYR A 10 4.39 -1.14 -2.62
N SER A 11 5.26 -2.11 -2.84
CA SER A 11 6.70 -1.91 -3.01
C SER A 11 7.07 -2.15 -4.47
N GLY A 12 7.32 -1.08 -5.22
CA GLY A 12 7.70 -1.19 -6.64
C GLY A 12 9.13 -1.72 -6.87
N LYS A 13 10.02 -1.50 -5.91
CA LYS A 13 11.45 -1.84 -5.95
C LYS A 13 11.88 -2.46 -4.64
N GLN A 14 12.88 -3.35 -4.68
CA GLN A 14 13.43 -3.95 -3.46
C GLN A 14 14.22 -2.92 -2.65
N THR A 15 15.01 -2.10 -3.34
CA THR A 15 15.83 -1.07 -2.72
C THR A 15 15.55 0.28 -3.37
N LEU A 16 15.38 1.32 -2.55
CA LEU A 16 15.19 2.68 -3.03
C LEU A 16 16.39 3.11 -3.91
N GLY A 17 16.10 3.72 -5.06
CA GLY A 17 17.12 4.18 -6.01
C GLY A 17 17.76 3.09 -6.87
N LYS A 18 17.48 1.80 -6.63
CA LYS A 18 18.04 0.69 -7.41
C LYS A 18 17.05 0.14 -8.46
N PRO A 19 17.51 -0.63 -9.48
CA PRO A 19 16.64 -1.13 -10.55
C PRO A 19 15.89 -2.41 -10.19
N GLU A 20 16.24 -3.12 -9.12
CA GLU A 20 15.66 -4.42 -8.78
C GLU A 20 14.19 -4.27 -8.41
N LYS A 21 13.35 -5.02 -9.12
CA LYS A 21 11.90 -5.02 -8.95
C LYS A 21 11.50 -5.83 -7.71
N CYS A 22 10.55 -5.29 -6.96
CA CYS A 22 9.79 -6.04 -5.95
C CYS A 22 8.40 -6.33 -6.54
N GLN A 23 7.63 -5.28 -6.84
CA GLN A 23 6.30 -5.37 -7.48
C GLN A 23 5.33 -6.23 -6.67
N GLU A 24 5.35 -6.03 -5.35
CA GLU A 24 4.54 -6.78 -4.39
C GLU A 24 3.79 -5.84 -3.46
N PHE A 25 2.67 -6.33 -2.95
CA PHE A 25 2.06 -5.82 -1.74
C PHE A 25 2.77 -6.42 -0.53
N THR A 26 3.36 -5.59 0.32
CA THR A 26 4.32 -6.02 1.34
C THR A 26 3.91 -5.71 2.78
N ALA A 27 2.80 -4.98 2.97
CA ALA A 27 2.22 -4.80 4.29
C ALA A 27 0.72 -4.51 4.19
N LEU A 28 -0.02 -5.05 5.16
CA LEU A 28 -1.44 -4.79 5.36
C LEU A 28 -1.64 -4.32 6.80
N GLY A 29 -2.33 -3.21 6.99
CA GLY A 29 -2.60 -2.67 8.31
C GLY A 29 -3.92 -1.93 8.42
N LYS A 30 -4.28 -1.61 9.66
CA LYS A 30 -5.50 -0.87 10.02
C LYS A 30 -5.13 0.38 10.81
N VAL A 31 -5.75 1.50 10.47
CA VAL A 31 -5.58 2.76 11.19
C VAL A 31 -6.19 2.63 12.59
N LEU A 32 -5.36 2.84 13.62
CA LEU A 32 -5.69 2.55 15.02
C LEU A 32 -6.62 3.59 15.65
N ASP A 33 -6.41 4.85 15.33
CA ASP A 33 -7.06 6.00 15.95
C ASP A 33 -7.26 7.13 14.93
N ASP A 34 -7.92 8.20 15.37
CA ASP A 34 -8.12 9.39 14.54
C ASP A 34 -6.97 10.40 14.67
N GLU A 35 -5.97 10.11 15.51
CA GLU A 35 -4.89 11.02 15.84
C GLU A 35 -3.96 11.23 14.63
N ILE A 36 -3.66 12.50 14.36
CA ILE A 36 -2.63 12.91 13.43
C ILE A 36 -1.62 13.69 14.24
N TYR A 37 -0.36 13.27 14.22
CA TYR A 37 0.70 13.93 14.96
C TYR A 37 1.88 14.23 14.05
N PRO A 38 2.57 15.38 14.25
CA PRO A 38 3.81 15.66 13.53
C PRO A 38 4.94 14.77 14.07
N PHE A 39 5.87 14.36 13.20
CA PHE A 39 7.07 13.63 13.62
C PHE A 39 8.30 14.23 12.94
N GLN A 40 9.25 14.71 13.74
CA GLN A 40 10.49 15.30 13.23
C GLN A 40 11.40 14.22 12.65
N VAL A 41 11.67 14.29 11.36
CA VAL A 41 12.58 13.36 10.66
C VAL A 41 13.97 13.99 10.44
N SER A 42 14.01 15.27 10.03
CA SER A 42 15.21 16.12 9.93
C SER A 42 14.84 17.55 10.33
N GLU A 43 15.81 18.45 10.49
CA GLU A 43 15.58 19.85 10.91
C GLU A 43 14.50 20.58 10.08
N ASP A 44 14.44 20.32 8.79
CA ASP A 44 13.54 20.92 7.80
C ASP A 44 12.37 20.02 7.38
N PHE A 45 12.27 18.79 7.92
CA PHE A 45 11.25 17.81 7.54
C PHE A 45 10.51 17.22 8.74
N CYS A 46 9.28 17.70 8.96
CA CYS A 46 8.40 17.27 10.04
C CYS A 46 7.01 16.89 9.49
N PRO A 47 6.89 15.76 8.77
CA PRO A 47 5.61 15.33 8.21
C PRO A 47 4.63 14.83 9.28
N SER A 48 3.35 14.94 8.98
CA SER A 48 2.30 14.29 9.74
C SER A 48 2.38 12.76 9.64
N ARG A 49 2.04 12.08 10.74
CA ARG A 49 1.98 10.64 10.90
C ARG A 49 0.63 10.20 11.46
N ARG A 50 0.34 8.91 11.31
CA ARG A 50 -0.82 8.22 11.88
C ARG A 50 -0.39 6.85 12.38
N ASN A 51 -1.06 6.37 13.42
CA ASN A 51 -0.82 5.04 13.96
C ASN A 51 -1.52 3.97 13.11
N VAL A 52 -0.78 2.93 12.74
CA VAL A 52 -1.27 1.78 11.99
C VAL A 52 -0.84 0.50 12.69
N GLU A 53 -1.79 -0.38 12.95
CA GLU A 53 -1.53 -1.75 13.42
C GLU A 53 -1.43 -2.68 12.21
N PHE A 54 -0.27 -3.33 12.07
CA PHE A 54 -0.01 -4.21 10.95
C PHE A 54 -0.40 -5.65 11.27
N SER A 55 -1.06 -6.29 10.32
CA SER A 55 -1.38 -7.72 10.39
C SER A 55 -0.18 -8.56 9.95
N GLN A 56 -0.06 -9.78 10.48
CA GLN A 56 0.84 -10.76 9.90
C GLN A 56 0.32 -11.15 8.51
N SER A 57 1.10 -10.86 7.48
CA SER A 57 0.78 -11.13 6.08
C SER A 57 2.00 -11.61 5.33
N LYS A 58 1.79 -12.32 4.23
CA LYS A 58 2.86 -12.60 3.26
C LYS A 58 2.92 -11.54 2.16
N ASP A 59 4.11 -11.31 1.65
CA ASP A 59 4.31 -10.51 0.46
C ASP A 59 3.59 -11.18 -0.73
N THR A 60 2.90 -10.36 -1.53
CA THR A 60 2.04 -10.85 -2.61
C THR A 60 2.34 -10.08 -3.89
N SER A 61 2.78 -10.79 -4.94
CA SER A 61 3.00 -10.19 -6.25
C SER A 61 1.72 -9.59 -6.83
N ILE A 62 1.81 -8.36 -7.34
CA ILE A 62 0.70 -7.73 -8.05
C ILE A 62 0.47 -8.36 -9.43
N ILE A 63 1.51 -8.95 -10.03
CA ILE A 63 1.52 -9.37 -11.44
C ILE A 63 0.34 -10.28 -11.81
N PRO A 64 0.01 -11.33 -11.02
CA PRO A 64 -1.13 -12.21 -11.32
C PRO A 64 -2.50 -11.54 -11.08
N LEU A 65 -2.53 -10.40 -10.38
CA LEU A 65 -3.76 -9.71 -9.97
C LEU A 65 -4.12 -8.56 -10.91
N ILE A 66 -3.21 -8.14 -11.80
CA ILE A 66 -3.36 -6.91 -12.61
C ILE A 66 -4.69 -6.86 -13.35
N ASP A 67 -5.11 -7.97 -13.97
CA ASP A 67 -6.32 -7.99 -14.80
C ASP A 67 -7.59 -7.84 -13.95
N ASP A 68 -7.59 -8.32 -12.71
CA ASP A 68 -8.73 -8.30 -11.79
C ASP A 68 -8.83 -7.01 -10.95
N LEU A 69 -7.78 -6.18 -10.92
CA LEU A 69 -7.75 -4.93 -10.15
C LEU A 69 -8.40 -3.76 -10.89
N TYR A 70 -9.52 -3.27 -10.38
CA TYR A 70 -10.37 -2.25 -11.00
C TYR A 70 -9.75 -0.85 -10.94
N PHE A 71 -8.94 -0.55 -9.91
CA PHE A 71 -8.17 0.70 -9.88
C PHE A 71 -7.14 0.80 -11.02
N ILE A 72 -6.78 -0.33 -11.64
CA ILE A 72 -5.90 -0.38 -12.81
C ILE A 72 -6.73 -0.30 -14.08
N GLN A 73 -6.99 0.93 -14.54
CA GLN A 73 -7.79 1.19 -15.74
C GLN A 73 -7.09 0.79 -17.05
N ASN A 74 -5.77 1.00 -17.16
CA ASN A 74 -4.97 0.63 -18.32
C ASN A 74 -3.99 -0.48 -17.95
N LYS A 75 -4.32 -1.73 -18.31
CA LYS A 75 -3.51 -2.92 -17.98
C LYS A 75 -2.13 -2.91 -18.65
N LYS A 76 -1.99 -2.26 -19.82
CA LYS A 76 -0.68 -2.09 -20.50
C LYS A 76 0.23 -1.10 -19.78
N SER A 77 -0.33 -0.24 -18.93
CA SER A 77 0.40 0.76 -18.15
C SER A 77 0.01 0.67 -16.67
N TRP A 78 -0.02 -0.56 -16.15
CA TRP A 78 -0.55 -0.88 -14.83
C TRP A 78 0.18 -0.17 -13.68
N GLY A 79 1.43 0.23 -13.88
CA GLY A 79 2.23 0.95 -12.89
C GLY A 79 1.80 2.41 -12.65
N TYR A 80 0.96 2.97 -13.53
CA TYR A 80 0.61 4.40 -13.51
C TYR A 80 -0.04 4.89 -12.20
N PRO A 81 -1.00 4.18 -11.57
CA PRO A 81 -1.60 4.63 -10.31
C PRO A 81 -0.60 4.83 -9.16
N PHE A 82 0.50 4.07 -9.16
CA PHE A 82 1.49 4.10 -8.07
C PHE A 82 2.39 5.34 -8.06
N ARG A 83 2.31 6.20 -9.08
CA ARG A 83 3.10 7.45 -9.14
C ARG A 83 2.63 8.53 -8.17
N PHE A 84 1.43 8.38 -7.59
CA PHE A 84 0.79 9.39 -6.74
C PHE A 84 1.06 9.20 -5.24
N GLY A 85 1.86 8.21 -4.86
CA GLY A 85 2.26 7.94 -3.47
C GLY A 85 1.17 7.23 -2.65
N PHE A 86 -0.02 7.83 -2.54
CA PHE A 86 -1.18 7.26 -1.85
C PHE A 86 -2.45 7.57 -2.64
N PHE A 87 -3.34 6.59 -2.75
CA PHE A 87 -4.65 6.73 -3.39
C PHE A 87 -5.64 5.73 -2.80
N GLU A 88 -6.92 6.04 -2.93
CA GLU A 88 -8.01 5.17 -2.49
C GLU A 88 -8.29 4.09 -3.54
N ILE A 89 -8.55 2.86 -3.08
CA ILE A 89 -9.02 1.75 -3.91
C ILE A 89 -10.41 1.32 -3.44
N ASN A 90 -11.19 0.74 -4.35
CA ASN A 90 -12.51 0.23 -4.01
C ASN A 90 -12.41 -1.05 -3.16
N LYS A 91 -13.54 -1.43 -2.57
CA LYS A 91 -13.64 -2.62 -1.72
C LYS A 91 -13.27 -3.93 -2.42
N HIS A 92 -13.65 -4.11 -3.69
CA HIS A 92 -13.33 -5.32 -4.45
C HIS A 92 -11.81 -5.52 -4.56
N ASP A 93 -11.08 -4.48 -4.92
CA ASP A 93 -9.62 -4.53 -5.04
C ASP A 93 -8.95 -4.80 -3.68
N PHE A 94 -9.43 -4.14 -2.62
CA PHE A 94 -8.92 -4.37 -1.28
C PHE A 94 -9.14 -5.82 -0.82
N ASP A 95 -10.35 -6.34 -1.00
CA ASP A 95 -10.69 -7.72 -0.61
C ASP A 95 -9.86 -8.73 -1.40
N LEU A 96 -9.67 -8.52 -2.71
CA LEU A 96 -8.83 -9.37 -3.54
C LEU A 96 -7.39 -9.41 -3.03
N ILE A 97 -6.76 -8.24 -2.83
CA ILE A 97 -5.37 -8.15 -2.39
C ILE A 97 -5.21 -8.75 -0.99
N SER A 98 -6.04 -8.30 -0.03
CA SER A 98 -5.94 -8.73 1.37
C SER A 98 -6.19 -10.24 1.51
N SER A 99 -7.11 -10.82 0.73
CA SER A 99 -7.35 -12.27 0.75
C SER A 99 -6.13 -13.09 0.29
N GLN A 100 -5.30 -12.56 -0.62
CA GLN A 100 -4.06 -13.22 -1.01
C GLN A 100 -2.98 -13.08 0.06
N MET A 101 -2.86 -11.88 0.65
CA MET A 101 -1.86 -11.58 1.68
C MET A 101 -2.10 -12.33 3.00
N LEU A 102 -3.35 -12.60 3.35
CA LEU A 102 -3.74 -13.26 4.60
C LEU A 102 -3.89 -14.79 4.49
N ARG A 103 -3.72 -15.37 3.30
CA ARG A 103 -3.65 -16.84 3.14
C ARG A 103 -2.33 -17.36 3.71
N ILE A 104 -2.40 -17.84 4.95
CA ILE A 104 -1.32 -18.58 5.63
C ILE A 104 -1.40 -20.05 5.22
#